data_AF-A0A957F2T6-F1
#
_entry.id   AF-A0A957F2T6-F1
#
_cell.length_a   1.000
_cell.length_b   1.000
_cell.length_c   1.000
_cell.angle_alpha   90.00
_cell.angle_beta   90.00
_cell.angle_gamma   90.00
#
_symmetry.space_group_name_H-M   'P 1'
#
loop_
_entity.id
_entity.type
_entity.pdbx_description
1 polymer ?
#
loop_
_entity_poly.entity_id
_entity_poly.type
_entity_poly.pdbx_seq_one_letter_code
_entity_poly.pdbx_strand_id
1 'polypeptide(L)'
;MKVIIDRGLCDTELAYCQRCSAALFRHPQGYDRLCILDIVDDGKATLTLHMHTDGRTLELELTEAERELAAVEGWEALADFDPALFRTGAMQRWRQLSRLPIAYRGYVAAQAHA
;
A
#
# COMPACT_ATOMS: atom_id res chain seq x y z
N MET A 1 -15.97 -12.13 -1.73
CA MET A 1 -14.75 -12.55 -0.98
C MET A 1 -14.25 -11.38 -0.14
N LYS A 2 -13.63 -11.63 1.03
CA LYS A 2 -13.08 -10.61 1.93
C LYS A 2 -11.57 -10.77 2.15
N VAL A 3 -10.80 -9.70 1.96
CA VAL A 3 -9.36 -9.65 2.26
C VAL A 3 -9.13 -8.82 3.52
N ILE A 4 -8.43 -9.40 4.49
CA ILE A 4 -8.09 -8.76 5.76
C ILE A 4 -6.64 -8.29 5.69
N ILE A 5 -6.42 -6.99 5.93
CA ILE A 5 -5.12 -6.35 5.78
C ILE A 5 -4.77 -5.63 7.09
N ASP A 6 -3.54 -5.78 7.57
CA ASP A 6 -2.92 -4.88 8.54
C ASP A 6 -1.71 -4.19 7.91
N ARG A 7 -1.89 -2.90 7.59
CA ARG A 7 -0.86 -2.09 6.97
C ARG A 7 0.34 -1.87 7.89
N GLY A 8 0.16 -1.94 9.21
CA GLY A 8 1.21 -1.76 10.21
C GLY A 8 2.31 -2.83 10.16
N LEU A 9 2.00 -4.01 9.62
CA LEU A 9 2.95 -5.12 9.51
C LEU A 9 3.92 -5.00 8.33
N CYS A 10 3.66 -4.09 7.39
CA CYS A 10 4.51 -3.89 6.22
C CYS A 10 5.31 -2.58 6.32
N ASP A 11 6.62 -2.65 6.11
CA ASP A 11 7.52 -1.50 6.21
C ASP A 11 7.95 -0.95 4.84
N THR A 12 7.22 -1.25 3.76
CA THR A 12 7.49 -0.72 2.41
C THR A 12 6.90 0.67 2.21
N GLU A 13 7.53 1.50 1.37
CA GLU A 13 7.06 2.84 1.03
C GLU A 13 5.75 2.87 0.21
N LEU A 14 5.14 4.05 0.05
CA LEU A 14 3.85 4.19 -0.63
C LEU A 14 3.89 3.67 -2.06
N ALA A 15 4.87 4.09 -2.87
CA ALA A 15 4.96 3.67 -4.27
C ALA A 15 5.00 2.14 -4.40
N TYR A 16 5.63 1.48 -3.43
CA TYR A 16 5.65 0.03 -3.38
C TYR A 16 4.29 -0.54 -2.93
N CYS A 17 3.64 0.07 -1.95
CA CYS A 17 2.28 -0.28 -1.51
C CYS A 17 1.26 -0.16 -2.65
N GLN A 18 1.37 0.85 -3.52
CA GLN A 18 0.50 1.02 -4.69
C GLN A 18 0.63 -0.14 -5.68
N ARG A 19 1.87 -0.56 -5.95
CA ARG A 19 2.11 -1.72 -6.82
C ARG A 19 1.58 -3.01 -6.21
N CYS A 20 1.69 -3.16 -4.89
CA CYS A 20 1.18 -4.34 -4.19
C CYS A 20 -0.33 -4.41 -4.26
N SER A 21 -1.02 -3.29 -4.08
CA SER A 21 -2.48 -3.29 -4.17
C SER A 21 -2.99 -3.52 -5.57
N ALA A 22 -2.37 -2.91 -6.58
CA ALA A 22 -2.72 -3.22 -7.97
C ALA A 22 -2.61 -4.73 -8.27
N ALA A 23 -1.54 -5.38 -7.79
CA ALA A 23 -1.37 -6.82 -7.92
C ALA A 23 -2.41 -7.63 -7.12
N LEU A 24 -2.72 -7.20 -5.89
CA LEU A 24 -3.77 -7.78 -5.06
C LEU A 24 -5.13 -7.72 -5.77
N PHE A 25 -5.53 -6.55 -6.27
CA PHE A 25 -6.82 -6.37 -6.92
C PHE A 25 -6.95 -7.18 -8.20
N ARG A 26 -5.84 -7.38 -8.92
CA ARG A 26 -5.79 -8.25 -10.08
C ARG A 26 -5.93 -9.73 -9.71
N HIS A 27 -5.28 -10.15 -8.63
CA HIS A 27 -5.17 -11.55 -8.22
C HIS A 27 -5.48 -11.76 -6.73
N PRO A 28 -6.71 -11.49 -6.27
CA PRO A 28 -6.99 -11.38 -4.84
C PRO A 28 -6.94 -12.71 -4.07
N GLN A 29 -6.92 -13.85 -4.76
CA GLN A 29 -6.74 -15.19 -4.16
C GLN A 29 -5.28 -15.70 -4.19
N GLY A 30 -4.41 -15.09 -5.01
CA GLY A 30 -3.07 -15.60 -5.27
C GLY A 30 -1.96 -14.64 -4.89
N TYR A 31 -2.30 -13.44 -4.44
CA TYR A 31 -1.35 -12.42 -4.05
C TYR A 31 -1.23 -12.37 -2.53
N ASP A 32 -0.11 -12.87 -2.01
CA ASP A 32 0.19 -12.89 -0.58
C ASP A 32 1.33 -11.92 -0.25
N ARG A 33 1.19 -11.22 0.88
CA ARG A 33 2.13 -10.24 1.42
C ARG A 33 2.03 -10.22 2.93
N LEU A 34 3.10 -9.81 3.60
CA LEU A 34 3.15 -9.68 5.06
C LEU A 34 2.00 -8.85 5.68
N CYS A 35 1.47 -7.85 4.97
CA CYS A 35 0.33 -7.07 5.45
C CYS A 35 -1.04 -7.72 5.21
N ILE A 36 -1.12 -8.82 4.47
CA ILE A 36 -2.35 -9.58 4.24
C ILE A 36 -2.41 -10.64 5.33
N LEU A 37 -3.42 -10.55 6.18
CA LEU A 37 -3.60 -11.45 7.31
C LEU A 37 -4.41 -12.68 6.93
N ASP A 38 -5.44 -12.49 6.10
CA ASP A 38 -6.34 -13.55 5.71
C ASP A 38 -7.11 -13.20 4.44
N ILE A 39 -7.56 -14.22 3.73
CA ILE A 39 -8.46 -14.13 2.57
C ILE A 39 -9.58 -15.14 2.80
N VAL A 40 -10.78 -14.63 3.07
CA VAL A 40 -11.93 -15.43 3.46
C VAL A 40 -12.99 -15.34 2.38
N ASP A 41 -13.61 -16.48 2.04
CA ASP A 41 -14.83 -16.45 1.25
C ASP A 41 -16.02 -15.99 2.12
N ASP A 42 -16.58 -14.82 1.79
CA ASP A 42 -17.73 -14.23 2.48
C ASP A 42 -19.03 -14.41 1.68
N GLY A 43 -19.01 -15.16 0.58
CA GLY A 43 -20.17 -15.44 -0.27
C GLY A 43 -20.65 -14.27 -1.13
N LYS A 44 -19.97 -13.12 -1.10
CA LYS A 44 -20.32 -11.94 -1.93
C LYS A 44 -19.69 -12.02 -3.32
N ALA A 45 -20.41 -11.49 -4.31
CA ALA A 45 -19.91 -11.30 -5.68
C ALA A 45 -18.88 -10.16 -5.79
N THR A 46 -18.94 -9.19 -4.86
CA THR A 46 -18.01 -8.08 -4.74
C THR A 46 -16.76 -8.47 -3.94
N LEU A 47 -15.70 -7.67 -4.06
CA LEU A 47 -14.49 -7.80 -3.25
C LEU A 47 -14.59 -6.87 -2.04
N THR A 48 -14.63 -7.44 -0.84
CA THR A 48 -14.56 -6.67 0.41
C THR A 48 -13.11 -6.58 0.88
N LEU A 49 -12.68 -5.38 1.26
CA LEU A 49 -11.39 -5.12 1.91
C LEU A 49 -11.66 -4.66 3.33
N HIS A 50 -11.00 -5.29 4.30
CA HIS A 50 -11.02 -4.84 5.70
C HIS A 50 -9.60 -4.57 6.14
N MET A 51 -9.25 -3.30 6.21
CA MET A 51 -7.88 -2.87 6.44
C MET A 51 -7.73 -2.10 7.75
N HIS A 52 -6.82 -2.58 8.60
CA HIS A 52 -6.30 -1.81 9.72
C HIS A 52 -5.10 -0.97 9.27
N THR A 53 -5.13 0.32 9.55
CA THR A 53 -4.03 1.26 9.27
C THR A 53 -4.12 2.45 10.20
N ASP A 54 -3.00 2.96 10.69
CA ASP A 54 -2.94 4.20 11.48
C ASP A 54 -3.97 4.28 12.63
N GLY A 55 -4.18 3.17 13.34
CA GLY A 55 -5.12 3.11 14.47
C GLY A 55 -6.60 3.13 14.10
N ARG A 56 -6.94 3.03 12.82
CA ARG A 56 -8.32 2.95 12.31
C ARG A 56 -8.53 1.72 11.44
N THR A 57 -9.80 1.39 11.22
CA THR A 57 -10.23 0.32 10.34
C THR A 57 -11.05 0.90 9.20
N LEU A 58 -10.68 0.54 7.98
CA LEU A 58 -11.40 0.89 6.76
C LEU A 58 -12.04 -0.38 6.20
N GLU A 59 -13.33 -0.29 5.86
CA GLU A 59 -14.03 -1.34 5.12
C GLU A 59 -14.49 -0.78 3.77
N LEU A 60 -14.11 -1.45 2.70
CA LEU A 60 -14.45 -1.07 1.33
C LEU A 60 -15.03 -2.28 0.62
N GLU A 61 -16.08 -2.06 -0.17
CA GLU A 61 -16.63 -3.07 -1.05
C GLU A 61 -16.47 -2.59 -2.48
N LEU A 62 -15.73 -3.36 -3.28
CA LEU A 62 -15.45 -3.04 -4.67
C LEU A 62 -16.32 -3.91 -5.57
N THR A 63 -17.05 -3.24 -6.47
CA THR A 63 -17.64 -3.88 -7.65
C THR A 63 -16.54 -4.37 -8.59
N GLU A 64 -16.92 -5.19 -9.57
CA GLU A 64 -15.96 -5.69 -10.55
C GLU A 64 -15.28 -4.57 -11.34
N ALA A 65 -16.03 -3.56 -11.78
CA ALA A 65 -15.49 -2.42 -12.53
C ALA A 65 -14.50 -1.59 -11.68
N GLU A 66 -14.81 -1.35 -10.41
CA GLU A 66 -13.92 -0.64 -9.48
C GLU A 66 -12.65 -1.46 -9.19
N ARG A 67 -12.80 -2.78 -9.05
CA ARG A 67 -11.67 -3.71 -8.87
C ARG A 67 -10.76 -3.71 -10.10
N GLU A 68 -11.31 -3.72 -11.31
CA GLU A 68 -10.54 -3.65 -12.56
C GLU A 68 -9.74 -2.35 -12.67
N LEU A 69 -10.36 -1.22 -12.33
CA LEU A 69 -9.66 0.08 -12.28
C LEU A 69 -8.53 0.06 -11.22
N ALA A 70 -8.83 -0.44 -10.02
CA ALA A 70 -7.87 -0.57 -8.95
C ALA A 70 -6.73 -1.54 -9.30
N ALA A 71 -6.98 -2.56 -10.11
CA ALA A 71 -5.95 -3.48 -10.61
C ALA A 71 -4.94 -2.81 -11.55
N VAL A 72 -5.23 -1.60 -12.04
CA VAL A 72 -4.30 -0.78 -12.83
C VAL A 72 -3.63 0.29 -11.96
N GLU A 73 -4.43 1.09 -11.26
CA GLU A 73 -3.95 2.30 -10.55
C GLU A 73 -3.60 2.05 -9.07
N GLY A 74 -3.88 0.85 -8.55
CA GLY A 74 -3.68 0.51 -7.15
C GLY A 74 -4.66 1.22 -6.22
N TRP A 75 -4.19 1.68 -5.06
CA TRP A 75 -5.03 2.37 -4.08
C TRP A 75 -5.51 3.74 -4.58
N GLU A 76 -4.81 4.35 -5.53
CA GLU A 76 -5.18 5.67 -6.06
C GLU A 76 -6.49 5.64 -6.85
N ALA A 77 -6.88 4.48 -7.41
CA ALA A 77 -8.19 4.28 -8.04
C ALA A 77 -9.34 4.60 -7.08
N LEU A 78 -9.11 4.43 -5.78
CA LEU A 78 -10.13 4.54 -4.76
C LEU A 78 -10.18 5.95 -4.15
N ALA A 79 -9.71 6.97 -4.89
CA ALA A 79 -9.39 8.38 -4.59
C ALA A 79 -10.05 9.11 -3.38
N ASP A 80 -11.17 8.62 -2.85
CA ASP A 80 -11.65 8.91 -1.48
C ASP A 80 -10.83 8.18 -0.38
N PHE A 81 -9.84 7.38 -0.77
CA PHE A 81 -8.99 6.60 0.11
C PHE A 81 -7.96 7.51 0.81
N ASP A 82 -8.29 7.80 2.06
CA ASP A 82 -7.70 8.83 2.90
C ASP A 82 -6.15 8.76 3.01
N PRO A 83 -5.44 9.92 2.84
CA PRO A 83 -4.00 10.04 3.00
C PRO A 83 -3.43 9.43 4.29
N ALA A 84 -4.15 9.37 5.41
CA ALA A 84 -3.70 8.70 6.64
C ALA A 84 -3.56 7.16 6.52
N LEU A 85 -3.65 6.59 5.32
CA LEU A 85 -2.94 5.34 5.01
C LEU A 85 -1.41 5.45 5.13
N PHE A 86 -0.87 6.67 5.08
CA PHE A 86 0.53 6.94 5.34
C PHE A 86 0.85 6.61 6.79
N ARG A 87 1.93 5.83 7.00
CA ARG A 87 2.39 5.44 8.34
C ARG A 87 2.45 6.64 9.28
N THR A 88 2.03 6.43 10.52
CA THR A 88 2.31 7.34 11.62
C THR A 88 3.82 7.59 11.71
N GLY A 89 4.22 8.87 11.82
CA GLY A 89 5.62 9.27 11.85
C GLY A 89 6.31 9.43 10.49
N ALA A 90 5.69 9.07 9.36
CA ALA A 90 6.27 9.33 8.04
C ALA A 90 6.46 10.84 7.80
N MET A 91 5.44 11.66 8.12
CA MET A 91 5.54 13.12 8.06
C MET A 91 6.54 13.70 9.07
N GLN A 92 6.69 13.06 10.23
CA GLN A 92 7.61 13.49 11.27
C GLN A 92 9.07 13.16 10.90
N ARG A 93 9.30 11.98 10.32
CA ARG A 93 10.55 11.57 9.68
C ARG A 93 10.87 12.42 8.47
N TRP A 94 9.90 12.74 7.61
CA TRP A 94 10.10 13.66 6.48
C TRP A 94 10.48 15.06 6.97
N ARG A 95 9.78 15.59 7.99
CA ARG A 95 10.14 16.87 8.65
C ARG A 95 11.51 16.83 9.33
N GLN A 96 11.96 15.68 9.81
CA GLN A 96 13.30 15.49 10.36
C GLN A 96 14.36 15.43 9.24
N LEU A 97 14.11 14.67 8.18
CA LEU A 97 14.99 14.56 7.01
C LEU A 97 15.11 15.90 6.26
N SER A 98 14.03 16.67 6.16
CA SER A 98 14.06 18.02 5.56
C SER A 98 14.82 19.05 6.39
N ARG A 99 15.15 18.73 7.64
CA ARG A 99 16.00 19.57 8.52
C ARG A 99 17.46 19.12 8.51
N LEU A 100 17.78 17.98 7.90
CA LEU A 100 19.16 17.57 7.72
C LEU A 100 19.80 18.44 6.62
N PRO A 101 21.02 18.95 6.82
CA PRO A 101 21.75 19.59 5.74
C PRO A 101 21.94 18.57 4.60
N ILE A 102 21.74 19.01 3.36
CA ILE A 102 22.08 18.22 2.18
C ILE A 102 23.60 18.16 2.09
N ALA A 103 24.21 17.29 2.89
CA ALA A 103 25.57 16.84 2.65
C ALA A 103 25.50 15.87 1.48
N TYR A 104 26.01 16.33 0.34
CA TYR A 104 26.06 15.67 -0.95
C TYR A 104 26.22 14.14 -0.87
N ARG A 105 25.25 13.41 -1.47
CA ARG A 105 25.44 12.05 -1.98
C ARG A 105 26.47 12.10 -3.11
N GLY A 106 27.74 11.97 -2.78
CA GLY A 106 28.84 11.80 -3.73
C GLY A 106 29.58 10.48 -3.49
N TYR A 107 28.87 9.35 -3.46
CA TYR A 107 29.49 8.03 -3.25
C TYR A 107 28.80 6.90 -4.02
N VAL A 108 28.29 7.13 -5.23
CA VAL A 108 27.91 6.02 -6.14
C VAL A 108 28.10 6.44 -7.61
N ALA A 109 29.28 6.90 -8.02
CA ALA A 109 29.62 7.07 -9.43
C ALA A 109 31.14 7.18 -9.68
N ALA A 110 31.96 6.29 -9.13
CA ALA A 110 33.36 6.14 -9.56
C ALA A 110 33.97 4.80 -9.10
N GLN A 111 33.25 3.70 -9.32
CA GLN A 111 33.85 2.36 -9.39
C GLN A 111 33.21 1.62 -10.57
N ALA A 112 33.56 2.07 -11.77
CA ALA A 112 33.41 1.28 -12.98
C ALA A 112 34.49 1.73 -13.96
N HIS A 113 35.51 0.87 -14.08
CA HIS A 113 36.53 0.78 -15.13
C HIS A 113 37.82 1.61 -14.96
N ALA A 114 38.86 0.86 -14.57
CA ALA A 114 40.29 0.95 -14.91
C ALA A 114 41.07 2.21 -14.49
#